data_AF-A0A6J3JGH4-F1
#
_entry.id   AF-A0A6J3JGH4-F1
#
_cell.length_a   1.000
_cell.length_b   1.000
_cell.length_c   1.000
_cell.angle_alpha   90.00
_cell.angle_beta   90.00
_cell.angle_gamma   90.00
#
_symmetry.space_group_name_H-M   'P 1'
#
loop_
_entity.id
_entity.type
_entity.pdbx_description
1 polymer ?
#
loop_
_entity_poly.entity_id
_entity_poly.type
_entity_poly.pdbx_seq_one_letter_code
_entity_poly.pdbx_strand_id
1 'polypeptide(L)'
;MSTVHEILCKLSLEGDHSTPPSAYGSVKAYTNFDAERDALNIETAIKTKGVDEVTIVNILTNRSNAQRQDIAFAYQRRTKKELASALKSALSGHLETVILGLLKTPAQYDASELKASMKGLGTDEDSLIEIICSRNNQELQEINRVYKEMYKTDLEKDIISDTSGDFRKLMVALAKGRRAEDGSVIDYELIDQDARDLYDAGVKRKGTDVPKWISIMTERSVCHLQKVFDRYKSYSPYDMLESIRKEVKGDLENAFLNLVQCIQNKPLYFADRLYDSMKGKGTRDKVLIRIMVSRSEVDMLKIRSEFKRKYGKSLYYYIQQDTKGDYQKALLYLCGGDD
;
A
#
# COMPACT_ATOMS: atom_id res chain seq x y z
N MET A 1 -32.27 -15.52 -8.98
CA MET A 1 -32.73 -14.12 -9.05
C MET A 1 -32.01 -13.32 -7.96
N SER A 2 -30.73 -13.01 -8.16
CA SER A 2 -30.05 -11.94 -7.41
C SER A 2 -30.28 -10.67 -8.22
N THR A 3 -31.43 -10.04 -7.96
CA THR A 3 -31.98 -8.94 -8.74
C THR A 3 -31.39 -7.65 -8.24
N VAL A 4 -30.87 -6.83 -9.18
CA VAL A 4 -30.86 -5.35 -9.26
C VAL A 4 -30.46 -4.55 -8.00
N HIS A 5 -30.88 -4.92 -6.81
CA HIS A 5 -30.49 -4.41 -5.50
C HIS A 5 -28.98 -4.52 -5.21
N GLU A 6 -28.31 -5.61 -5.56
CA GLU A 6 -26.82 -5.69 -5.43
C GLU A 6 -26.10 -4.72 -6.38
N ILE A 7 -26.71 -4.44 -7.54
CA ILE A 7 -26.17 -3.49 -8.53
C ILE A 7 -26.51 -2.04 -8.11
N LEU A 8 -27.70 -1.80 -7.55
CA LEU A 8 -28.10 -0.50 -7.02
C LEU A 8 -27.34 -0.12 -5.75
N CYS A 9 -26.97 -1.09 -4.90
CA CYS A 9 -26.06 -0.83 -3.78
C CYS A 9 -24.66 -0.42 -4.26
N LYS A 10 -24.20 -0.91 -5.42
CA LYS A 10 -22.95 -0.42 -6.03
C LYS A 10 -23.09 0.99 -6.61
N LEU A 11 -24.24 1.33 -7.19
CA LEU A 11 -24.50 2.64 -7.80
C LEU A 11 -24.85 3.74 -6.78
N SER A 12 -25.39 3.38 -5.61
CA SER A 12 -25.79 4.36 -4.58
C SER A 12 -24.67 4.71 -3.58
N LEU A 13 -23.48 4.11 -3.74
CA LEU A 13 -22.29 4.38 -2.91
C LEU A 13 -21.29 5.34 -3.58
N GLU A 14 -21.59 5.88 -4.76
CA GLU A 14 -20.89 7.03 -5.33
C GLU A 14 -21.35 8.34 -4.66
N GLY A 15 -21.30 8.35 -3.32
CA GLY A 15 -21.16 9.57 -2.56
C GLY A 15 -19.72 10.04 -2.75
N ASP A 16 -19.58 11.21 -3.34
CA ASP A 16 -18.38 11.93 -3.77
C ASP A 16 -17.24 12.00 -2.71
N HIS A 17 -16.58 10.87 -2.46
CA HIS A 17 -15.34 10.76 -1.69
C HIS A 17 -14.15 10.47 -2.62
N SER A 18 -14.22 10.97 -3.85
CA SER A 18 -13.08 10.89 -4.76
C SER A 18 -11.98 11.83 -4.23
N THR A 19 -10.91 11.24 -3.70
CA THR A 19 -9.67 12.01 -3.51
C THR A 19 -9.26 12.55 -4.87
N PRO A 20 -8.87 13.83 -4.98
CA PRO A 20 -8.44 14.37 -6.26
C PRO A 20 -7.30 13.52 -6.82
N PRO A 21 -7.27 13.25 -8.14
CA PRO A 21 -6.26 12.40 -8.75
C PRO A 21 -4.86 12.86 -8.35
N SER A 22 -4.04 11.96 -7.82
CA SER A 22 -2.69 12.33 -7.41
C SER A 22 -1.88 12.77 -8.62
N ALA A 23 -1.31 13.97 -8.56
CA ALA A 23 -0.38 14.47 -9.57
C ALA A 23 0.92 13.65 -9.64
N TYR A 24 1.22 12.85 -8.62
CA TYR A 24 2.47 12.10 -8.45
C TYR A 24 2.36 10.60 -8.78
N GLY A 25 1.21 10.15 -9.30
CA GLY A 25 1.07 8.81 -9.88
C GLY A 25 1.79 8.69 -11.23
N SER A 26 2.37 7.53 -11.49
CA SER A 26 2.94 7.15 -12.80
C SER A 26 1.84 6.74 -13.78
N VAL A 27 0.81 6.04 -13.30
CA VAL A 27 -0.37 5.67 -14.11
C VAL A 27 -1.43 6.75 -13.97
N LYS A 28 -1.99 7.18 -15.10
CA LYS A 28 -3.01 8.23 -15.18
C LYS A 28 -4.18 7.75 -16.03
N ALA A 29 -5.32 8.44 -15.92
CA ALA A 29 -6.48 8.17 -16.76
C ALA A 29 -6.11 8.34 -18.24
N TYR A 30 -6.43 7.33 -19.05
CA TYR A 30 -6.22 7.36 -20.49
C TYR A 30 -7.23 8.30 -21.15
N THR A 31 -6.76 9.28 -21.94
CA THR A 31 -7.58 10.39 -22.43
C THR A 31 -8.71 9.96 -23.36
N ASN A 32 -8.44 9.07 -24.33
CA ASN A 32 -9.42 8.60 -25.31
C ASN A 32 -9.99 7.23 -24.91
N PHE A 33 -10.47 7.13 -23.68
CA PHE A 33 -10.92 5.88 -23.08
C PHE A 33 -12.29 5.42 -23.60
N ASP A 34 -12.39 4.13 -23.87
CA ASP A 34 -13.64 3.44 -24.21
C ASP A 34 -13.59 2.03 -23.59
N ALA A 35 -14.41 1.82 -22.57
CA ALA A 35 -14.45 0.57 -21.81
C ALA A 35 -14.88 -0.64 -22.66
N GLU A 36 -15.80 -0.45 -23.61
CA GLU A 36 -16.33 -1.53 -24.46
C GLU A 36 -15.28 -2.00 -25.47
N ARG A 37 -14.53 -1.04 -26.05
CA ARG A 37 -13.41 -1.34 -26.94
C ARG A 37 -12.28 -2.04 -26.21
N ASP A 38 -11.89 -1.56 -25.03
CA ASP A 38 -10.85 -2.22 -24.22
C ASP A 38 -11.28 -3.63 -23.78
N ALA A 39 -12.54 -3.80 -23.36
CA ALA A 39 -13.10 -5.11 -23.02
C ALA A 39 -13.07 -6.09 -24.20
N LEU A 40 -13.44 -5.64 -25.40
CA LEU A 40 -13.36 -6.46 -26.62
C LEU A 40 -11.91 -6.85 -26.94
N ASN A 41 -10.98 -5.90 -26.86
CA ASN A 41 -9.56 -6.17 -27.15
C ASN A 41 -8.96 -7.18 -26.16
N ILE A 42 -9.31 -7.07 -24.87
CA ILE A 42 -8.89 -8.05 -23.86
C ILE A 42 -9.53 -9.42 -24.12
N GLU A 43 -10.80 -9.49 -24.51
CA GLU A 43 -11.45 -10.76 -24.87
C GLU A 43 -10.75 -11.44 -26.05
N THR A 44 -10.42 -10.68 -27.09
CA THR A 44 -9.67 -11.17 -28.26
C THR A 44 -8.27 -11.65 -27.86
N ALA A 45 -7.57 -10.90 -27.01
CA ALA A 45 -6.26 -11.28 -26.51
C ALA A 45 -6.29 -12.59 -25.71
N ILE A 46 -7.31 -12.80 -24.86
CA ILE A 46 -7.52 -14.05 -24.12
C ILE A 46 -7.79 -15.24 -25.05
N LYS A 47 -8.56 -15.05 -26.14
CA LYS A 47 -8.93 -16.11 -27.08
C LYS A 47 -7.83 -16.46 -28.09
N THR A 48 -6.82 -15.61 -28.23
CA THR A 48 -5.70 -15.84 -29.15
C THR A 48 -4.95 -17.10 -28.75
N LYS A 49 -4.54 -17.91 -29.73
CA LYS A 49 -3.80 -19.15 -29.46
C LYS A 49 -2.47 -18.81 -28.79
N GLY A 50 -2.27 -19.28 -27.57
CA GLY A 50 -1.10 -18.94 -26.74
C GLY A 50 -1.31 -17.72 -25.84
N VAL A 51 -2.48 -17.07 -25.89
CA VAL A 51 -2.81 -15.80 -25.23
C VAL A 51 -1.95 -14.64 -25.76
N ASP A 52 -2.51 -13.44 -25.84
CA ASP A 52 -1.75 -12.22 -26.16
C ASP A 52 -1.57 -11.40 -24.88
N GLU A 53 -0.59 -11.79 -24.07
CA GLU A 53 -0.24 -11.13 -22.82
C GLU A 53 0.19 -9.67 -23.05
N VAL A 54 0.82 -9.38 -24.18
CA VAL A 54 1.31 -8.05 -24.52
C VAL A 54 0.14 -7.07 -24.63
N THR A 55 -0.93 -7.45 -25.33
CA THR A 55 -2.15 -6.62 -25.42
C THR A 55 -2.81 -6.43 -24.05
N ILE A 56 -2.91 -7.49 -23.25
CA ILE A 56 -3.50 -7.43 -21.90
C ILE A 56 -2.72 -6.46 -21.01
N VAL A 57 -1.39 -6.59 -20.98
CA VAL A 57 -0.49 -5.72 -20.22
C VAL A 57 -0.63 -4.28 -20.70
N ASN A 58 -0.46 -4.03 -21.99
CA ASN A 58 -0.49 -2.68 -22.56
C ASN A 58 -1.79 -1.92 -22.20
N ILE A 59 -2.93 -2.60 -22.22
CA ILE A 59 -4.21 -2.01 -21.81
C ILE A 59 -4.21 -1.79 -20.29
N LEU A 60 -4.08 -2.84 -19.49
CA LEU A 60 -4.35 -2.74 -18.05
C LEU A 60 -3.32 -1.92 -17.28
N THR A 61 -2.07 -1.80 -17.74
CA THR A 61 -1.06 -0.95 -17.10
C THR A 61 -1.13 0.52 -17.54
N ASN A 62 -1.92 0.86 -18.56
CA ASN A 62 -2.11 2.23 -19.07
C ASN A 62 -3.55 2.73 -18.91
N ARG A 63 -4.26 2.24 -17.90
CA ARG A 63 -5.60 2.69 -17.50
C ARG A 63 -5.57 2.96 -16.01
N SER A 64 -6.26 4.01 -15.57
CA SER A 64 -6.47 4.24 -14.14
C SER A 64 -7.31 3.12 -13.54
N ASN A 65 -7.27 2.95 -12.22
CA ASN A 65 -8.04 1.93 -11.54
C ASN A 65 -9.55 2.06 -11.81
N ALA A 66 -10.08 3.28 -11.83
CA ALA A 66 -11.47 3.56 -12.19
C ALA A 66 -11.80 3.04 -13.59
N GLN A 67 -10.96 3.34 -14.58
CA GLN A 67 -11.12 2.82 -15.94
C GLN A 67 -11.04 1.29 -15.99
N ARG A 68 -10.19 0.66 -15.16
CA ARG A 68 -10.15 -0.81 -15.06
C ARG A 68 -11.45 -1.39 -14.48
N GLN A 69 -12.13 -0.69 -13.57
CA GLN A 69 -13.45 -1.10 -13.09
C GLN A 69 -14.50 -1.04 -14.21
N ASP A 70 -14.49 0.03 -15.00
CA ASP A 70 -15.38 0.17 -16.16
C ASP A 70 -15.13 -0.93 -17.21
N ILE A 71 -13.87 -1.25 -17.49
CA ILE A 71 -13.49 -2.36 -18.39
C ILE A 71 -14.01 -3.68 -17.84
N ALA A 72 -13.84 -3.96 -16.55
CA ALA A 72 -14.33 -5.20 -15.94
C ALA A 72 -15.86 -5.33 -16.07
N PHE A 73 -16.59 -4.22 -15.85
CA PHE A 73 -18.04 -4.18 -16.03
C PHE A 73 -18.47 -4.38 -17.49
N ALA A 74 -17.85 -3.68 -18.44
CA ALA A 74 -18.12 -3.83 -19.87
C ALA A 74 -17.83 -5.27 -20.35
N TYR A 75 -16.71 -5.85 -19.91
CA TYR A 75 -16.35 -7.24 -20.20
C TYR A 75 -17.40 -8.22 -19.70
N GLN A 76 -17.89 -8.03 -18.46
CA GLN A 76 -18.95 -8.88 -17.91
C GLN A 76 -20.26 -8.75 -18.69
N ARG A 77 -20.65 -7.53 -19.09
CA ARG A 77 -21.86 -7.31 -19.89
C ARG A 77 -21.79 -8.02 -21.24
N ARG A 78 -20.62 -7.97 -21.89
CA ARG A 78 -20.33 -8.60 -23.19
C ARG A 78 -20.29 -10.12 -23.12
N THR A 79 -19.48 -10.67 -22.22
CA THR A 79 -19.12 -12.10 -22.21
C THR A 79 -19.94 -12.93 -21.23
N LYS A 80 -20.69 -12.29 -20.32
CA LYS A 80 -21.36 -12.90 -19.16
C LYS A 80 -20.40 -13.62 -18.20
N LYS A 81 -19.09 -13.32 -18.29
CA LYS A 81 -18.04 -13.85 -17.41
C LYS A 81 -17.32 -12.71 -16.70
N GLU A 82 -16.88 -12.96 -15.47
CA GLU A 82 -16.05 -12.02 -14.71
C GLU A 82 -14.67 -11.87 -15.36
N LEU A 83 -14.22 -10.63 -15.59
CA LEU A 83 -12.92 -10.34 -16.20
C LEU A 83 -11.77 -10.95 -15.40
N ALA A 84 -11.79 -10.80 -14.07
CA ALA A 84 -10.76 -11.35 -13.20
C ALA A 84 -10.67 -12.88 -13.29
N SER A 85 -11.79 -13.58 -13.41
CA SER A 85 -11.81 -15.04 -13.55
C SER A 85 -11.27 -15.48 -14.92
N ALA A 86 -11.64 -14.76 -15.99
CA ALA A 86 -11.14 -15.03 -17.33
C ALA A 86 -9.61 -14.85 -17.41
N LEU A 87 -9.08 -13.74 -16.88
CA LEU A 87 -7.64 -13.48 -16.86
C LEU A 87 -6.89 -14.43 -15.93
N LYS A 88 -7.47 -14.82 -14.78
CA LYS A 88 -6.91 -15.86 -13.91
C LYS A 88 -6.75 -17.20 -14.64
N SER A 89 -7.64 -17.51 -15.57
CA SER A 89 -7.58 -18.76 -16.34
C SER A 89 -6.60 -18.68 -17.52
N ALA A 90 -6.34 -17.46 -18.01
CA ALA A 90 -5.50 -17.21 -19.18
C ALA A 90 -4.04 -16.92 -18.83
N LEU A 91 -3.78 -16.34 -17.67
CA LEU A 91 -2.45 -15.95 -17.21
C LEU A 91 -1.93 -16.93 -16.16
N SER A 92 -0.62 -16.87 -15.88
CA SER A 92 0.00 -17.62 -14.79
C SER A 92 1.13 -16.83 -14.12
N GLY A 93 1.56 -17.29 -12.93
CA GLY A 93 2.76 -16.80 -12.25
C GLY A 93 2.68 -15.34 -11.79
N HIS A 94 3.81 -14.64 -11.85
CA HIS A 94 3.91 -13.25 -11.38
C HIS A 94 3.10 -12.28 -12.25
N LEU A 95 2.98 -12.54 -13.55
CA LEU A 95 2.14 -11.73 -14.42
C LEU A 95 0.66 -11.82 -14.00
N GLU A 96 0.15 -13.03 -13.76
CA GLU A 96 -1.21 -13.21 -13.22
C GLU A 96 -1.40 -12.41 -11.93
N THR A 97 -0.43 -12.47 -11.02
CA THR A 97 -0.48 -11.76 -9.73
C THR A 97 -0.58 -10.25 -9.92
N VAL A 98 0.24 -9.66 -10.81
CA VAL A 98 0.19 -8.22 -11.13
C VAL A 98 -1.17 -7.84 -11.71
N ILE A 99 -1.62 -8.56 -12.75
CA ILE A 99 -2.86 -8.22 -13.47
C ILE A 99 -4.09 -8.35 -12.56
N LEU A 100 -4.18 -9.41 -11.76
CA LEU A 100 -5.28 -9.58 -10.80
C LEU A 100 -5.22 -8.58 -9.64
N GLY A 101 -4.04 -8.08 -9.30
CA GLY A 101 -3.88 -6.96 -8.38
C GLY A 101 -4.44 -5.66 -8.96
N LEU A 102 -4.06 -5.33 -10.20
CA LEU A 102 -4.48 -4.10 -10.88
C LEU A 102 -6.00 -3.98 -11.09
N LEU A 103 -6.72 -5.10 -11.18
CA LEU A 103 -8.18 -5.12 -11.35
C LEU A 103 -8.97 -4.86 -10.06
N LYS A 104 -8.37 -5.02 -8.88
CA LYS A 104 -9.05 -4.71 -7.62
C LYS A 104 -9.02 -3.20 -7.39
N THR A 105 -10.04 -2.65 -6.74
CA THR A 105 -9.93 -1.28 -6.21
C THR A 105 -8.79 -1.21 -5.17
N PRO A 106 -8.20 -0.03 -4.89
CA PRO A 106 -7.10 0.08 -3.92
C PRO A 106 -7.41 -0.59 -2.58
N ALA A 107 -8.60 -0.34 -2.03
CA ALA A 107 -9.02 -0.94 -0.77
C ALA A 107 -9.33 -2.44 -0.86
N GLN A 108 -9.86 -2.93 -1.99
CA GLN A 108 -10.00 -4.38 -2.21
C GLN A 108 -8.64 -5.07 -2.30
N TYR A 109 -7.66 -4.41 -2.93
CA TYR A 109 -6.31 -4.95 -3.04
C TYR A 109 -5.66 -5.04 -1.66
N ASP A 110 -5.65 -3.94 -0.91
CA ASP A 110 -5.09 -3.89 0.45
C ASP A 110 -5.81 -4.84 1.41
N ALA A 111 -7.15 -4.91 1.38
CA ALA A 111 -7.90 -5.86 2.18
C ALA A 111 -7.53 -7.30 1.84
N SER A 112 -7.29 -7.62 0.56
CA SER A 112 -6.86 -8.96 0.16
C SER A 112 -5.43 -9.29 0.56
N GLU A 113 -4.52 -8.32 0.53
CA GLU A 113 -3.14 -8.49 1.00
C GLU A 113 -3.09 -8.67 2.53
N LEU A 114 -3.88 -7.89 3.28
CA LEU A 114 -4.02 -8.05 4.73
C LEU A 114 -4.64 -9.39 5.09
N LYS A 115 -5.67 -9.84 4.36
CA LYS A 115 -6.24 -11.17 4.59
C LYS A 115 -5.22 -12.26 4.30
N ALA A 116 -4.43 -12.10 3.24
CA ALA A 116 -3.38 -13.04 2.89
C ALA A 116 -2.24 -13.07 3.91
N SER A 117 -1.91 -11.94 4.55
CA SER A 117 -0.86 -11.88 5.56
C SER A 117 -1.24 -12.54 6.89
N MET A 118 -2.54 -12.69 7.17
CA MET A 118 -3.06 -13.33 8.38
C MET A 118 -3.73 -14.69 8.10
N LYS A 119 -3.48 -15.28 6.92
CA LYS A 119 -4.10 -16.57 6.56
C LYS A 119 -3.09 -17.70 6.73
N GLY A 120 -3.45 -18.68 7.54
CA GLY A 120 -2.71 -19.94 7.68
C GLY A 120 -2.02 -20.06 9.03
N LEU A 121 -0.96 -20.88 9.09
CA LEU A 121 -0.13 -20.99 10.28
C LEU A 121 0.95 -19.91 10.24
N GLY A 122 0.95 -19.02 11.24
CA GLY A 122 1.85 -17.87 11.30
C GLY A 122 1.26 -16.62 10.65
N THR A 123 1.94 -15.49 10.83
CA THR A 123 1.59 -14.21 10.21
C THR A 123 2.72 -13.79 9.28
N ASP A 124 2.40 -13.07 8.21
CA ASP A 124 3.37 -12.30 7.43
C ASP A 124 3.38 -10.87 8.00
N GLU A 125 4.13 -10.70 9.09
CA GLU A 125 4.19 -9.43 9.83
C GLU A 125 4.72 -8.29 8.94
N ASP A 126 5.62 -8.60 8.00
CA ASP A 126 6.22 -7.64 7.09
C ASP A 126 5.16 -6.99 6.17
N SER A 127 4.27 -7.78 5.57
CA SER A 127 3.17 -7.25 4.75
C SER A 127 2.11 -6.53 5.60
N LEU A 128 1.79 -7.03 6.80
CA LEU A 128 0.86 -6.38 7.72
C LEU A 128 1.37 -4.98 8.13
N ILE A 129 2.64 -4.91 8.54
CA ILE A 129 3.31 -3.66 8.96
C ILE A 129 3.36 -2.67 7.80
N GLU A 130 3.77 -3.10 6.60
CA GLU A 130 3.90 -2.22 5.42
C GLU A 130 2.57 -1.53 5.11
N ILE A 131 1.47 -2.27 5.09
CA ILE A 131 0.14 -1.71 4.77
C ILE A 131 -0.33 -0.81 5.92
N ILE A 132 -0.42 -1.33 7.14
CA ILE A 132 -1.01 -0.58 8.26
C ILE A 132 -0.22 0.69 8.62
N CYS A 133 1.11 0.69 8.50
CA CYS A 133 1.93 1.86 8.83
C CYS A 133 1.94 2.95 7.75
N SER A 134 1.64 2.61 6.50
CA SER A 134 1.79 3.54 5.36
C SER A 134 0.47 4.15 4.87
N ARG A 135 -0.68 3.53 5.19
CA ARG A 135 -2.01 4.04 4.80
C ARG A 135 -2.46 5.19 5.71
N ASN A 136 -3.15 6.15 5.12
CA ASN A 136 -3.75 7.29 5.84
C ASN A 136 -5.12 6.92 6.45
N ASN A 137 -5.73 7.85 7.19
CA ASN A 137 -7.03 7.62 7.85
C ASN A 137 -8.12 7.21 6.86
N GLN A 138 -8.28 7.94 5.75
CA GLN A 138 -9.30 7.66 4.73
C GLN A 138 -9.08 6.28 4.09
N GLU A 139 -7.84 5.96 3.70
CA GLU A 139 -7.46 4.66 3.15
C GLU A 139 -7.78 3.53 4.14
N LEU A 140 -7.42 3.68 5.42
CA LEU A 140 -7.67 2.66 6.45
C LEU A 140 -9.16 2.48 6.74
N GLN A 141 -9.94 3.56 6.79
CA GLN A 141 -11.38 3.47 6.99
C GLN A 141 -12.06 2.72 5.84
N GLU A 142 -11.65 3.00 4.61
CA GLU A 142 -12.16 2.31 3.42
C GLU A 142 -11.71 0.84 3.37
N ILE A 143 -10.46 0.54 3.74
CA ILE A 143 -9.97 -0.83 3.90
C ILE A 143 -10.81 -1.58 4.93
N ASN A 144 -11.10 -1.00 6.10
CA ASN A 144 -11.94 -1.64 7.12
C ASN A 144 -13.34 -1.97 6.58
N ARG A 145 -13.96 -1.03 5.86
CA ARG A 145 -15.29 -1.23 5.24
C ARG A 145 -15.25 -2.38 4.24
N VAL A 146 -14.32 -2.33 3.30
CA VAL A 146 -14.18 -3.34 2.24
C VAL A 146 -13.79 -4.71 2.80
N TYR A 147 -12.90 -4.78 3.78
CA TYR A 147 -12.50 -6.03 4.43
C TYR A 147 -13.70 -6.73 5.06
N LYS A 148 -14.56 -5.97 5.75
CA LYS A 148 -15.80 -6.49 6.34
C LYS A 148 -16.77 -7.00 5.27
N GLU A 149 -16.90 -6.29 4.17
CA GLU A 149 -17.75 -6.69 3.04
C GLU A 149 -17.24 -7.98 2.38
N MET A 150 -15.93 -8.10 2.17
CA MET A 150 -15.31 -9.25 1.49
C MET A 150 -15.28 -10.50 2.36
N TYR A 151 -14.96 -10.37 3.65
CA TYR A 151 -14.63 -11.51 4.52
C TYR A 151 -15.63 -11.74 5.65
N LYS A 152 -16.64 -10.86 5.79
CA LYS A 152 -17.70 -10.96 6.81
C LYS A 152 -17.16 -11.01 8.26
N THR A 153 -15.97 -10.46 8.47
CA THR A 153 -15.30 -10.26 9.77
C THR A 153 -14.63 -8.89 9.78
N ASP A 154 -14.40 -8.33 10.97
CA ASP A 154 -13.75 -7.03 11.12
C ASP A 154 -12.22 -7.20 11.04
N LEU A 155 -11.51 -6.33 10.30
CA LEU A 155 -10.04 -6.37 10.20
C LEU A 155 -9.37 -6.33 11.59
N GLU A 156 -9.89 -5.51 12.50
CA GLU A 156 -9.38 -5.42 13.88
C GLU A 156 -9.44 -6.78 14.60
N LYS A 157 -10.50 -7.57 14.40
CA LYS A 157 -10.63 -8.89 15.04
C LYS A 157 -9.59 -9.88 14.51
N ASP A 158 -9.37 -9.88 13.20
CA ASP A 158 -8.36 -10.73 12.58
C ASP A 158 -6.94 -10.31 13.01
N ILE A 159 -6.65 -9.01 13.13
CA ILE A 159 -5.37 -8.54 13.69
C ILE A 159 -5.21 -9.02 15.14
N ILE A 160 -6.26 -8.95 15.96
CA ILE A 160 -6.24 -9.40 17.35
C ILE A 160 -6.02 -10.92 17.43
N SER A 161 -6.58 -11.72 16.52
CA SER A 161 -6.39 -13.18 16.55
C SER A 161 -4.96 -13.59 16.19
N ASP A 162 -4.34 -12.91 15.24
CA ASP A 162 -3.08 -13.35 14.63
C ASP A 162 -1.83 -12.72 15.26
N THR A 163 -1.95 -11.54 15.87
CA THR A 163 -0.83 -10.85 16.52
C THR A 163 -0.94 -10.94 18.05
N SER A 164 0.09 -10.58 18.82
CA SER A 164 0.02 -10.54 20.29
C SER A 164 0.85 -9.40 20.90
N GLY A 165 0.74 -9.22 22.23
CA GLY A 165 1.53 -8.25 22.98
C GLY A 165 1.35 -6.80 22.54
N ASP A 166 2.42 -6.01 22.65
CA ASP A 166 2.40 -4.59 22.25
C ASP A 166 2.40 -4.39 20.73
N PHE A 167 2.92 -5.37 19.97
CA PHE A 167 2.79 -5.37 18.51
C PHE A 167 1.31 -5.36 18.09
N ARG A 168 0.47 -6.22 18.70
CA ARG A 168 -0.99 -6.20 18.51
C ARG A 168 -1.57 -4.83 18.82
N LYS A 169 -1.21 -4.23 19.96
CA LYS A 169 -1.75 -2.94 20.39
C LYS A 169 -1.42 -1.83 19.37
N LEU A 170 -0.20 -1.81 18.85
CA LEU A 170 0.22 -0.84 17.83
C LEU A 170 -0.54 -1.03 16.51
N MET A 171 -0.63 -2.27 16.02
CA MET A 171 -1.35 -2.57 14.77
C MET A 171 -2.84 -2.22 14.88
N VAL A 172 -3.48 -2.56 15.99
CA VAL A 172 -4.88 -2.21 16.25
C VAL A 172 -5.07 -0.70 16.35
N ALA A 173 -4.18 0.02 17.04
CA ALA A 173 -4.26 1.48 17.16
C ALA A 173 -4.18 2.17 15.79
N LEU A 174 -3.24 1.75 14.94
CA LEU A 174 -3.10 2.27 13.58
C LEU A 174 -4.28 1.88 12.69
N ALA A 175 -4.69 0.61 12.68
CA ALA A 175 -5.74 0.09 11.81
C ALA A 175 -7.10 0.80 11.98
N LYS A 176 -7.32 1.48 13.10
CA LYS A 176 -8.52 2.30 13.32
C LYS A 176 -8.65 3.49 12.37
N GLY A 177 -7.54 4.02 11.83
CA GLY A 177 -7.56 5.18 10.94
C GLY A 177 -8.17 6.42 11.59
N ARG A 178 -7.76 6.73 12.84
CA ARG A 178 -8.26 7.86 13.65
C ARG A 178 -7.14 8.77 14.16
N ARG A 179 -6.03 8.85 13.43
CA ARG A 179 -4.96 9.82 13.72
C ARG A 179 -5.54 11.24 13.67
N ALA A 180 -5.06 12.16 14.50
CA ALA A 180 -5.43 13.58 14.35
C ALA A 180 -5.05 14.08 12.95
N GLU A 181 -5.96 14.83 12.32
CA GLU A 181 -5.68 15.50 11.05
C GLU A 181 -4.70 16.66 11.26
N ASP A 182 -3.96 17.00 10.21
CA ASP A 182 -3.00 18.12 10.29
C ASP A 182 -3.75 19.45 10.47
N GLY A 183 -3.47 20.14 11.57
CA GLY A 183 -3.99 21.47 11.84
C GLY A 183 -3.18 22.56 11.15
N SER A 184 -3.79 23.72 10.92
CA SER A 184 -3.10 24.92 10.42
C SER A 184 -2.20 25.59 11.48
N VAL A 185 -2.45 25.31 12.76
CA VAL A 185 -1.70 25.87 13.89
C VAL A 185 -0.63 24.87 14.34
N ILE A 186 0.60 25.35 14.49
CA ILE A 186 1.71 24.57 15.05
C ILE A 186 1.72 24.77 16.57
N ASP A 187 1.50 23.69 17.31
CA ASP A 187 1.56 23.68 18.78
C ASP A 187 2.98 23.33 19.25
N TYR A 188 3.80 24.35 19.44
CA TYR A 188 5.21 24.19 19.86
C TYR A 188 5.36 23.63 21.28
N GLU A 189 4.40 23.90 22.17
CA GLU A 189 4.43 23.38 23.54
C GLU A 189 4.16 21.88 23.54
N LEU A 190 3.15 21.43 22.79
CA LEU A 190 2.86 20.01 22.63
C LEU A 190 4.00 19.27 21.91
N ILE A 191 4.65 19.90 20.91
CA ILE A 191 5.82 19.32 20.24
C ILE A 191 6.95 19.06 21.24
N ASP A 192 7.26 20.05 22.08
CA ASP A 192 8.31 19.92 23.10
C ASP A 192 7.96 18.85 24.14
N GLN A 193 6.71 18.85 24.61
CA GLN A 193 6.21 17.89 25.57
C GLN A 193 6.24 16.46 25.01
N ASP A 194 5.71 16.21 23.82
CA ASP A 194 5.72 14.87 23.21
C ASP A 194 7.15 14.39 22.94
N ALA A 195 8.06 15.28 22.53
CA ALA A 195 9.47 14.93 22.33
C ALA A 195 10.14 14.49 23.64
N ARG A 196 9.85 15.21 24.73
CA ARG A 196 10.36 14.87 26.07
C ARG A 196 9.72 13.58 26.60
N ASP A 197 8.41 13.40 26.41
CA ASP A 197 7.68 12.18 26.78
C ASP A 197 8.24 10.95 26.06
N LEU A 198 8.54 11.04 24.76
CA LEU A 198 9.17 9.95 24.02
C LEU A 198 10.55 9.59 24.56
N TYR A 199 11.33 10.58 24.98
CA TYR A 199 12.66 10.37 25.57
C TYR A 199 12.57 9.76 26.97
N ASP A 200 11.70 10.31 27.81
CA ASP A 200 11.44 9.85 29.17
C ASP A 200 10.83 8.43 29.19
N ALA A 201 10.04 8.08 28.17
CA ALA A 201 9.45 6.75 27.99
C ALA A 201 10.41 5.69 27.44
N GLY A 202 11.58 6.07 26.91
CA GLY A 202 12.55 5.13 26.33
C GLY A 202 13.94 5.35 26.91
N VAL A 203 14.83 5.95 26.10
CA VAL A 203 16.28 6.08 26.34
C VAL A 203 16.66 6.58 27.75
N LYS A 204 15.85 7.43 28.38
CA LYS A 204 16.16 8.00 29.71
C LYS A 204 16.05 6.98 30.85
N ARG A 205 15.26 5.92 30.67
CA ARG A 205 14.90 4.95 31.72
C ARG A 205 15.39 3.54 31.37
N LYS A 206 15.39 2.64 32.36
CA LYS A 206 15.59 1.22 32.09
C LYS A 206 14.28 0.60 31.61
N GLY A 207 14.32 0.04 30.39
CA GLY A 207 13.15 -0.52 29.72
C GLY A 207 12.16 0.54 29.26
N THR A 208 11.27 0.18 28.35
CA THR A 208 10.47 1.15 27.59
C THR A 208 9.01 1.19 28.05
N ASP A 209 8.45 2.38 28.19
CA ASP A 209 7.00 2.62 28.29
C ASP A 209 6.40 2.62 26.86
N VAL A 210 6.23 1.41 26.34
CA VAL A 210 5.69 1.18 25.00
C VAL A 210 4.27 1.77 24.82
N PRO A 211 3.33 1.68 25.80
CA PRO A 211 2.03 2.32 25.68
C PRO A 211 2.11 3.83 25.40
N LYS A 212 3.04 4.55 26.05
CA LYS A 212 3.25 5.98 25.79
C LYS A 212 3.73 6.24 24.36
N TRP A 213 4.68 5.44 23.86
CA TRP A 213 5.12 5.51 22.45
C TRP A 213 3.98 5.23 21.47
N ILE A 214 3.16 4.20 21.71
CA ILE A 214 2.01 3.88 20.87
C ILE A 214 1.04 5.07 20.84
N SER A 215 0.66 5.62 22.00
CA SER A 215 -0.30 6.74 22.06
C SER A 215 0.18 7.94 21.24
N ILE A 216 1.40 8.42 21.48
CA ILE A 216 1.95 9.58 20.75
C ILE A 216 2.04 9.29 19.24
N MET A 217 2.66 8.18 18.85
CA MET A 217 2.95 7.90 17.44
C MET A 217 1.73 7.47 16.61
N THR A 218 0.61 7.11 17.24
CA THR A 218 -0.63 6.73 16.53
C THR A 218 -1.69 7.82 16.55
N GLU A 219 -1.72 8.68 17.57
CA GLU A 219 -2.78 9.69 17.73
C GLU A 219 -2.40 11.06 17.15
N ARG A 220 -1.12 11.46 17.18
CA ARG A 220 -0.70 12.78 16.67
C ARG A 220 -0.67 12.85 15.15
N SER A 221 -0.91 14.02 14.58
CA SER A 221 -0.86 14.23 13.14
C SER A 221 0.56 14.00 12.57
N VAL A 222 0.66 13.74 11.26
CA VAL A 222 1.95 13.45 10.62
C VAL A 222 2.87 14.68 10.68
N CYS A 223 2.36 15.87 10.35
CA CYS A 223 3.16 17.09 10.39
C CYS A 223 3.59 17.49 11.81
N HIS A 224 2.82 17.11 12.84
CA HIS A 224 3.22 17.25 14.23
C HIS A 224 4.37 16.29 14.57
N LEU A 225 4.20 15.01 14.26
CA LEU A 225 5.21 13.98 14.59
C LEU A 225 6.55 14.20 13.90
N GLN A 226 6.56 14.74 12.68
CA GLN A 226 7.81 15.16 12.02
C GLN A 226 8.58 16.17 12.87
N LYS A 227 7.89 17.20 13.41
CA LYS A 227 8.51 18.21 14.28
C LYS A 227 8.90 17.64 15.64
N VAL A 228 8.10 16.72 16.19
CA VAL A 228 8.44 15.99 17.42
C VAL A 228 9.73 15.20 17.24
N PHE A 229 9.90 14.48 16.13
CA PHE A 229 11.12 13.70 15.88
C PHE A 229 12.35 14.56 15.65
N ASP A 230 12.20 15.77 15.10
CA ASP A 230 13.29 16.73 15.03
C ASP A 230 13.62 17.34 16.40
N ARG A 231 12.61 17.69 17.20
CA ARG A 231 12.79 18.18 18.56
C ARG A 231 13.37 17.12 19.50
N TYR A 232 13.01 15.85 19.32
CA TYR A 232 13.51 14.71 20.09
C TYR A 232 15.05 14.65 20.13
N LYS A 233 15.71 15.06 19.03
CA LYS A 233 17.17 15.09 18.90
C LYS A 233 17.85 16.07 19.87
N SER A 234 17.12 17.02 20.47
CA SER A 234 17.68 17.90 21.51
C SER A 234 17.66 17.28 22.91
N TYR A 235 16.90 16.20 23.12
CA TYR A 235 16.79 15.50 24.40
C TYR A 235 17.57 14.18 24.40
N SER A 236 17.50 13.44 23.31
CA SER A 236 18.12 12.12 23.15
C SER A 236 19.49 12.20 22.48
N PRO A 237 20.48 11.38 22.89
CA PRO A 237 21.74 11.22 22.16
C PRO A 237 21.57 10.46 20.83
N TYR A 238 20.41 9.85 20.59
CA TYR A 238 20.08 9.09 19.38
C TYR A 238 18.86 9.70 18.69
N ASP A 239 18.74 9.55 17.37
CA ASP A 239 17.48 9.86 16.68
C ASP A 239 16.39 8.84 17.01
N MET A 240 15.15 9.11 16.58
CA MET A 240 14.02 8.24 16.92
C MET A 240 14.19 6.80 16.38
N LEU A 241 14.79 6.62 15.20
CA LEU A 241 14.99 5.29 14.61
C LEU A 241 16.01 4.49 15.42
N GLU A 242 17.14 5.11 15.79
CA GLU A 242 18.17 4.46 16.58
C GLU A 242 17.72 4.21 18.02
N SER A 243 16.93 5.11 18.61
CA SER A 243 16.27 4.87 19.89
C SER A 243 15.34 3.65 19.84
N ILE A 244 14.52 3.51 18.80
CA ILE A 244 13.66 2.33 18.61
C ILE A 244 14.50 1.04 18.56
N ARG A 245 15.61 1.03 17.81
CA ARG A 245 16.50 -0.15 17.73
C ARG A 245 17.13 -0.53 19.06
N LYS A 246 17.29 0.42 19.99
CA LYS A 246 17.86 0.13 21.32
C LYS A 246 16.81 -0.29 22.32
N GLU A 247 15.59 0.24 22.20
CA GLU A 247 14.54 0.11 23.21
C GLU A 247 13.62 -1.10 23.02
N VAL A 248 13.31 -1.46 21.78
CA VAL A 248 12.38 -2.56 21.46
C VAL A 248 13.01 -3.58 20.51
N LYS A 249 12.38 -4.77 20.40
CA LYS A 249 12.86 -5.90 19.59
C LYS A 249 11.72 -6.59 18.84
N GLY A 250 12.09 -7.39 17.83
CA GLY A 250 11.15 -8.22 17.07
C GLY A 250 10.16 -7.40 16.25
N ASP A 251 8.93 -7.88 16.11
CA ASP A 251 7.92 -7.24 15.26
C ASP A 251 7.49 -5.86 15.74
N LEU A 252 7.60 -5.61 17.05
CA LEU A 252 7.37 -4.28 17.61
C LEU A 252 8.45 -3.28 17.15
N GLU A 253 9.72 -3.68 17.14
CA GLU A 253 10.81 -2.87 16.58
C GLU A 253 10.56 -2.61 15.11
N ASN A 254 10.26 -3.66 14.33
CA ASN A 254 9.98 -3.54 12.91
C ASN A 254 8.81 -2.57 12.64
N ALA A 255 7.71 -2.70 13.38
CA ALA A 255 6.54 -1.86 13.23
C ALA A 255 6.83 -0.37 13.51
N PHE A 256 7.50 -0.06 14.63
CA PHE A 256 7.86 1.32 14.94
C PHE A 256 8.83 1.91 13.92
N LEU A 257 9.83 1.14 13.46
CA LEU A 257 10.76 1.60 12.43
C LEU A 257 10.02 1.92 11.12
N ASN A 258 9.08 1.08 10.69
CA ASN A 258 8.29 1.31 9.48
C ASN A 258 7.38 2.54 9.62
N LEU A 259 6.72 2.69 10.78
CA LEU A 259 5.87 3.85 11.09
C LEU A 259 6.66 5.16 11.07
N VAL A 260 7.81 5.22 11.76
CA VAL A 260 8.64 6.43 11.80
C VAL A 260 9.17 6.79 10.41
N GLN A 261 9.62 5.80 9.62
CA GLN A 261 10.04 6.04 8.24
C GLN A 261 8.88 6.58 7.37
N CYS A 262 7.67 6.03 7.50
CA CYS A 262 6.49 6.52 6.80
C CYS A 262 6.11 7.96 7.20
N ILE A 263 6.24 8.31 8.48
CA ILE A 263 5.98 9.67 8.98
C ILE A 263 7.04 10.65 8.45
N GLN A 264 8.32 10.27 8.47
CA GLN A 264 9.41 11.14 8.04
C GLN A 264 9.42 11.35 6.53
N ASN A 265 9.38 10.27 5.75
CA ASN A 265 9.40 10.31 4.29
C ASN A 265 8.84 9.01 3.69
N LYS A 266 7.52 8.95 3.47
CA LYS A 266 6.84 7.80 2.88
C LYS A 266 7.36 7.41 1.48
N PRO A 267 7.64 8.34 0.54
CA PRO A 267 8.27 7.98 -0.73
C PRO A 267 9.64 7.30 -0.57
N LEU A 268 10.48 7.76 0.36
CA LEU A 268 11.76 7.14 0.66
C LEU A 268 11.59 5.75 1.28
N TYR A 269 10.63 5.60 2.18
CA TYR A 269 10.27 4.30 2.76
C TYR A 269 9.97 3.26 1.67
N PHE A 270 9.10 3.59 0.72
CA PHE A 270 8.80 2.66 -0.37
C PHE A 270 9.98 2.46 -1.33
N ALA A 271 10.82 3.46 -1.55
CA ALA A 271 12.06 3.29 -2.32
C ALA A 271 13.00 2.27 -1.66
N ASP A 272 13.16 2.34 -0.33
CA ASP A 272 13.97 1.39 0.44
C ASP A 272 13.38 -0.03 0.41
N ARG A 273 12.05 -0.16 0.56
CA ARG A 273 11.34 -1.44 0.45
C ARG A 273 11.49 -2.07 -0.93
N LEU A 274 11.39 -1.26 -2.00
CA LEU A 274 11.60 -1.72 -3.37
C LEU A 274 13.05 -2.18 -3.59
N TYR A 275 14.02 -1.42 -3.09
CA TYR A 275 15.43 -1.82 -3.17
C TYR A 275 15.65 -3.14 -2.43
N ASP A 276 15.13 -3.27 -1.21
CA ASP A 276 15.23 -4.49 -0.40
C ASP A 276 14.54 -5.70 -1.04
N SER A 277 13.52 -5.46 -1.88
CA SER A 277 12.84 -6.52 -2.64
C SER A 277 13.64 -7.06 -3.83
N MET A 278 14.61 -6.29 -4.33
CA MET A 278 15.41 -6.63 -5.52
C MET A 278 16.92 -6.71 -5.22
N LYS A 279 17.34 -6.43 -3.99
CA LYS A 279 18.75 -6.53 -3.60
C LYS A 279 19.11 -7.99 -3.34
N GLY A 280 20.24 -8.42 -3.89
CA GLY A 280 20.82 -9.73 -3.60
C GLY A 280 20.35 -10.81 -4.58
N LYS A 281 20.20 -12.04 -4.09
CA LYS A 281 19.90 -13.20 -4.93
C LYS A 281 18.39 -13.43 -5.02
N GLY A 282 17.85 -13.26 -6.22
CA GLY A 282 16.43 -13.42 -6.51
C GLY A 282 15.60 -12.23 -6.04
N THR A 283 14.30 -12.30 -6.31
CA THR A 283 13.35 -11.19 -6.10
C THR A 283 12.35 -11.57 -5.02
N ARG A 284 12.01 -10.62 -4.14
CA ARG A 284 10.85 -10.73 -3.24
C ARG A 284 9.60 -10.27 -3.97
N ASP A 285 9.16 -11.04 -4.96
CA ASP A 285 8.11 -10.64 -5.92
C ASP A 285 6.81 -10.18 -5.25
N LYS A 286 6.42 -10.78 -4.11
CA LYS A 286 5.23 -10.35 -3.36
C LYS A 286 5.30 -8.88 -2.95
N VAL A 287 6.45 -8.44 -2.42
CA VAL A 287 6.67 -7.05 -1.99
C VAL A 287 6.77 -6.13 -3.20
N LEU A 288 7.55 -6.53 -4.21
CA LEU A 288 7.73 -5.75 -5.44
C LEU A 288 6.39 -5.49 -6.13
N ILE A 289 5.59 -6.54 -6.36
CA ILE A 289 4.28 -6.42 -7.02
C ILE A 289 3.34 -5.53 -6.21
N ARG A 290 3.24 -5.76 -4.89
CA ARG A 290 2.32 -4.99 -4.04
C ARG A 290 2.62 -3.49 -4.07
N ILE A 291 3.89 -3.11 -3.96
CA ILE A 291 4.28 -1.70 -4.00
C ILE A 291 4.05 -1.13 -5.40
N MET A 292 4.46 -1.82 -6.46
CA MET A 292 4.29 -1.33 -7.83
C MET A 292 2.81 -1.15 -8.20
N VAL A 293 1.93 -2.04 -7.76
CA VAL A 293 0.47 -1.92 -7.96
C VAL A 293 -0.09 -0.79 -7.11
N SER A 294 0.08 -0.84 -5.78
CA SER A 294 -0.59 0.07 -4.85
C SER A 294 -0.12 1.53 -4.93
N ARG A 295 1.12 1.78 -5.39
CA ARG A 295 1.70 3.14 -5.44
C ARG A 295 1.65 3.76 -6.83
N SER A 296 1.32 2.99 -7.88
CA SER A 296 1.31 3.43 -9.29
C SER A 296 0.44 4.68 -9.54
N GLU A 297 -0.68 4.81 -8.82
CA GLU A 297 -1.62 5.94 -8.99
C GLU A 297 -1.54 6.94 -7.81
N VAL A 298 -0.54 6.80 -6.92
CA VAL A 298 -0.42 7.60 -5.69
C VAL A 298 0.84 8.47 -5.70
N ASP A 299 2.02 7.89 -5.60
CA ASP A 299 3.27 8.64 -5.39
C ASP A 299 4.50 8.01 -6.06
N MET A 300 4.28 7.12 -7.04
CA MET A 300 5.36 6.45 -7.77
C MET A 300 6.42 7.41 -8.32
N LEU A 301 6.04 8.61 -8.78
CA LEU A 301 7.02 9.59 -9.26
C LEU A 301 7.94 10.11 -8.15
N LYS A 302 7.43 10.29 -6.93
CA LYS A 302 8.25 10.65 -5.76
C LYS A 302 9.12 9.49 -5.33
N ILE A 303 8.58 8.27 -5.32
CA ILE A 303 9.33 7.04 -4.99
C ILE A 303 10.51 6.88 -5.93
N ARG A 304 10.30 7.04 -7.25
CA ARG A 304 11.38 6.98 -8.26
C ARG A 304 12.48 8.01 -8.00
N SER A 305 12.09 9.24 -7.70
CA SER A 305 13.03 10.34 -7.38
C SER A 305 13.88 10.00 -6.15
N GLU A 306 13.25 9.56 -5.06
CA GLU A 306 13.92 9.12 -3.83
C GLU A 306 14.85 7.93 -4.08
N PHE A 307 14.38 6.93 -4.83
CA PHE A 307 15.14 5.73 -5.18
C PHE A 307 16.41 6.09 -5.95
N LYS A 308 16.28 6.89 -7.02
CA LYS A 308 17.44 7.31 -7.83
C LYS A 308 18.41 8.15 -7.01
N ARG A 309 17.90 9.07 -6.17
CA ARG A 309 18.72 9.90 -5.29
C ARG A 309 19.56 9.07 -4.32
N LYS A 310 18.99 8.00 -3.74
CA LYS A 310 19.66 7.18 -2.72
C LYS A 310 20.54 6.08 -3.31
N TYR A 311 20.12 5.43 -4.39
CA TYR A 311 20.77 4.23 -4.94
C TYR A 311 21.55 4.47 -6.24
N GLY A 312 21.53 5.70 -6.77
CA GLY A 312 22.32 6.13 -7.92
C GLY A 312 21.82 5.65 -9.28
N LYS A 313 21.16 4.49 -9.36
CA LYS A 313 20.45 4.02 -10.56
C LYS A 313 18.95 4.11 -10.36
N SER A 314 18.20 4.21 -11.46
CA SER A 314 16.75 4.32 -11.42
C SER A 314 16.07 3.04 -10.90
N LEU A 315 14.86 3.19 -10.36
CA LEU A 315 14.00 2.05 -10.01
C LEU A 315 13.75 1.17 -11.24
N TYR A 316 13.54 1.80 -12.41
CA TYR A 316 13.34 1.14 -13.69
C TYR A 316 14.49 0.19 -14.04
N TYR A 317 15.73 0.65 -13.89
CA TYR A 317 16.92 -0.17 -14.12
C TYR A 317 16.93 -1.42 -13.22
N TYR A 318 16.64 -1.28 -11.92
CA TYR A 318 16.61 -2.42 -11.00
C TYR A 318 15.54 -3.44 -11.40
N ILE A 319 14.34 -2.98 -11.75
CA ILE A 319 13.26 -3.86 -12.24
C ILE A 319 13.71 -4.62 -13.50
N GLN A 320 14.41 -3.95 -14.43
CA GLN A 320 14.93 -4.58 -15.64
C GLN A 320 15.97 -5.67 -15.35
N GLN A 321 16.83 -5.46 -14.35
CA GLN A 321 17.84 -6.46 -13.99
C GLN A 321 17.20 -7.66 -13.31
N ASP A 322 16.24 -7.44 -12.42
CA ASP A 322 15.76 -8.46 -11.50
C ASP A 322 14.58 -9.29 -12.02
N THR A 323 13.76 -8.71 -12.90
CA THR A 323 12.59 -9.39 -13.48
C THR A 323 12.78 -9.67 -14.98
N LYS A 324 11.93 -10.51 -15.61
CA LYS A 324 11.97 -10.82 -17.06
C LYS A 324 10.56 -11.03 -17.64
N GLY A 325 10.46 -11.11 -18.97
CA GLY A 325 9.22 -11.45 -19.69
C GLY A 325 8.11 -10.39 -19.57
N ASP A 326 6.86 -10.79 -19.76
CA ASP A 326 5.72 -9.87 -19.68
C ASP A 326 5.44 -9.37 -18.26
N TYR A 327 5.87 -10.12 -17.24
CA TYR A 327 5.92 -9.65 -15.86
C TYR A 327 6.79 -8.39 -15.72
N GLN A 328 8.02 -8.43 -16.26
CA GLN A 328 8.89 -7.24 -16.31
C GLN A 328 8.20 -6.09 -17.04
N LYS A 329 7.65 -6.33 -18.23
CA LYS A 329 6.99 -5.27 -19.02
C LYS A 329 5.88 -4.60 -18.21
N ALA A 330 5.05 -5.38 -17.51
CA ALA A 330 4.00 -4.85 -16.67
C ALA A 330 4.55 -3.92 -15.57
N LEU A 331 5.58 -4.35 -14.84
CA LEU A 331 6.20 -3.52 -13.80
C LEU A 331 6.86 -2.25 -14.35
N LEU A 332 7.50 -2.34 -15.52
CA LEU A 332 8.12 -1.17 -16.16
C LEU A 332 7.09 -0.14 -16.61
N TYR A 333 5.93 -0.57 -17.10
CA TYR A 333 4.81 0.35 -17.37
C TYR A 333 4.27 0.98 -16.08
N LEU A 334 4.11 0.20 -15.01
CA LEU A 334 3.69 0.74 -13.71
C LEU A 334 4.73 1.71 -13.11
N CYS A 335 6.02 1.54 -13.41
CA CYS A 335 7.07 2.49 -13.05
C CYS A 335 6.91 3.81 -13.84
N GLY A 336 6.61 3.71 -15.14
CA GLY A 336 6.28 4.84 -16.01
C GLY A 336 7.47 5.52 -16.69
N GLY A 337 8.71 5.12 -16.40
CA GLY A 337 9.90 5.63 -17.11
C GLY A 337 11.22 5.41 -16.38
N ASP A 338 12.31 5.59 -17.11
CA ASP A 338 13.69 5.59 -16.64
C ASP A 338 14.13 7.06 -16.45
N ASP A 339 14.20 7.53 -15.20
CA ASP A 339 14.59 8.91 -14.88
C ASP A 339 16.10 9.13 -14.92
#